data_AF-A0AAD3D7F6-F1
#
_entry.id   AF-A0AAD3D7F6-F1
#
_cell.length_a   1.000
_cell.length_b   1.000
_cell.length_c   1.000
_cell.angle_alpha   90.00
_cell.angle_beta   90.00
_cell.angle_gamma   90.00
#
_symmetry.space_group_name_H-M   'P 1'
#
loop_
_entity.id
_entity.type
_entity.pdbx_description
1 polymer ?
#
loop_
_entity_poly.entity_id
_entity_poly.type
_entity_poly.pdbx_seq_one_letter_code
_entity_poly.pdbx_strand_id
1 'polypeptide(L)'
;MSNERGDDAWSEDGYKKLLLASRPARIQDLWSPFRSLGGARASDHNLAHDLFIWAKNSEIEELLSNEQELKKITFSLIHNLAALGQMAEENNLQDRENMVLVPPCSGCSDPCDAGFSTCDKSRQRQRIPHDHTLHTAILQCTVLSQLLTHEKSDLLCTVVSREFPSNVKSVVDKSLYIQSKMMEGDPQGFLPCLVGNFDNLTCFPKLCHISGGLMSLIVARRPAASFDILGESLFCSSISKYIRSCFPLVCNNKCIVDEYFGIAALLNLLPLLYLMGSWKSLQKTREFDDVSRFLITVIENVCFQITEPSGNAKFDKRPDLEELPETRSAQIVIEPLERRTWRKDLLSKYPHSFLVIACIEVLGWFSHNGVDMNNIRLNMDTGEKPDVPKALGEFKDRYYELIRRVEEYEYIKPVLDALIDRKKAPPPDPKLSLLNGPLLDSCKRCALHSCRKNKKDIGRPLSKCAGNCAGLVYYCCKDHQKEHWKYHKNFCRNCWK
;
A
#
# COMPACT_ATOMS: atom_id res chain seq x y z
N MET A 1 -19.43 33.82 -16.99
CA MET A 1 -19.18 34.12 -15.56
C MET A 1 -17.87 33.43 -15.18
N SER A 2 -16.78 34.19 -15.28
CA SER A 2 -15.44 33.81 -14.81
C SER A 2 -15.48 33.73 -13.29
N ASN A 3 -15.36 32.52 -12.74
CA ASN A 3 -15.23 32.33 -11.30
C ASN A 3 -13.85 32.83 -10.87
N GLU A 4 -13.81 34.01 -10.26
CA GLU A 4 -12.83 34.39 -9.26
C GLU A 4 -12.91 33.37 -8.10
N ARG A 5 -12.33 32.18 -8.27
CA ARG A 5 -11.95 31.35 -7.12
C ARG A 5 -10.71 32.01 -6.54
N GLY A 6 -10.92 32.85 -5.54
CA GLY A 6 -9.85 33.65 -4.92
C GLY A 6 -8.64 32.80 -4.55
N ASP A 7 -7.47 33.32 -4.91
CA ASP A 7 -6.14 32.73 -4.69
C ASP A 7 -5.90 32.36 -3.20
N ASP A 8 -6.65 32.96 -2.27
CA ASP A 8 -6.56 32.66 -0.83
C ASP A 8 -7.08 31.27 -0.41
N ALA A 9 -7.97 30.64 -1.20
CA ALA A 9 -8.60 29.37 -0.81
C ALA A 9 -7.63 28.18 -0.85
N TRP A 10 -6.52 28.30 -1.58
CA TRP A 10 -5.53 27.23 -1.76
C TRP A 10 -4.27 27.42 -0.91
N SER A 11 -4.11 28.56 -0.24
CA SER A 11 -3.13 28.71 0.84
C SER A 11 -3.34 27.64 1.92
N GLU A 12 -2.26 27.17 2.56
CA GLU A 12 -2.35 26.10 3.58
C GLU A 12 -3.34 26.47 4.71
N ASP A 13 -3.37 27.74 5.10
CA ASP A 13 -4.29 28.26 6.12
C ASP A 13 -5.72 28.44 5.61
N GLY A 14 -5.91 28.89 4.36
CA GLY A 14 -7.23 28.96 3.72
C GLY A 14 -7.87 27.58 3.59
N TYR A 15 -7.07 26.59 3.20
CA TYR A 15 -7.50 25.20 3.09
C TYR A 15 -7.88 24.58 4.44
N LYS A 16 -7.06 24.79 5.48
CA LYS A 16 -7.39 24.34 6.85
C LYS A 16 -8.72 24.94 7.33
N LYS A 17 -8.96 26.23 7.07
CA LYS A 17 -10.24 26.89 7.40
C LYS A 17 -11.41 26.25 6.65
N LEU A 18 -11.24 25.94 5.36
CA LEU A 18 -12.25 25.27 4.55
C LEU A 18 -12.62 23.88 5.10
N LEU A 19 -11.61 23.08 5.48
CA LEU A 19 -11.82 21.77 6.09
C LEU A 19 -12.57 21.89 7.41
N LEU A 20 -12.16 22.82 8.28
CA LEU A 20 -12.83 23.05 9.57
C LEU A 20 -14.28 23.52 9.41
N ALA A 21 -14.56 24.35 8.40
CA ALA A 21 -15.92 24.80 8.08
C ALA A 21 -16.81 23.66 7.54
N SER A 22 -16.23 22.67 6.86
CA SER A 22 -16.96 21.55 6.24
C SER A 22 -17.04 20.30 7.12
N ARG A 23 -16.39 20.34 8.28
CA ARG A 23 -16.21 19.22 9.21
C ARG A 23 -17.55 18.55 9.57
N PRO A 24 -17.63 17.20 9.55
CA PRO A 24 -18.78 16.48 10.05
C PRO A 24 -18.84 16.48 11.58
N ALA A 25 -20.04 16.19 12.12
CA ALA A 25 -20.23 16.08 13.57
C ALA A 25 -19.42 14.91 14.16
N ARG A 26 -19.37 13.78 13.44
CA ARG A 26 -18.54 12.62 13.77
C ARG A 26 -17.80 12.12 12.52
N ILE A 27 -16.68 11.45 12.73
CA ILE A 27 -15.89 10.85 11.63
C ILE A 27 -16.75 9.93 10.76
N GLN A 28 -17.63 9.14 11.39
CA GLN A 28 -18.52 8.20 10.72
C GLN A 28 -19.56 8.86 9.81
N ASP A 29 -19.87 10.14 10.04
CA ASP A 29 -20.87 10.84 9.24
C ASP A 29 -20.33 11.20 7.84
N LEU A 30 -19.01 11.04 7.58
CA LEU A 30 -18.38 11.26 6.27
C LEU A 30 -19.00 10.39 5.16
N TRP A 31 -19.35 9.15 5.49
CA TRP A 31 -19.89 8.19 4.54
C TRP A 31 -21.35 7.83 4.85
N SER A 32 -22.07 8.72 5.52
CA SER A 32 -23.50 8.56 5.81
C SER A 32 -24.35 8.80 4.55
N PRO A 33 -25.37 7.95 4.27
CA PRO A 33 -26.26 8.12 3.12
C PRO A 33 -26.91 9.52 3.07
N PHE A 34 -27.23 10.11 4.23
CA PHE A 34 -27.89 11.42 4.32
C PHE A 34 -27.03 12.60 3.87
N ARG A 35 -25.69 12.54 4.03
CA ARG A 35 -24.80 13.55 3.45
C ARG A 35 -24.65 13.36 1.93
N SER A 36 -24.72 12.13 1.45
CA SER A 36 -24.60 11.81 0.03
C SER A 36 -25.82 12.19 -0.83
N LEU A 37 -27.00 12.39 -0.21
CA LEU A 37 -28.23 12.83 -0.89
C LEU A 37 -28.20 14.31 -1.33
N GLY A 38 -27.30 15.13 -0.76
CA GLY A 38 -27.10 16.54 -1.15
C GLY A 38 -26.09 16.75 -2.28
N GLY A 39 -25.74 15.69 -3.01
CA GLY A 39 -24.63 15.63 -3.95
C GLY A 39 -23.35 15.18 -3.24
N ALA A 40 -22.70 14.12 -3.76
CA ALA A 40 -21.38 13.70 -3.31
C ALA A 40 -20.40 14.87 -3.45
N ARG A 41 -20.01 15.47 -2.33
CA ARG A 41 -19.14 16.65 -2.37
C ARG A 41 -17.71 16.14 -2.49
N ALA A 42 -16.96 16.63 -3.48
CA ALA A 42 -15.53 16.40 -3.55
C ALA A 42 -14.81 16.76 -2.23
N SER A 43 -15.38 17.66 -1.43
CA SER A 43 -14.91 18.00 -0.09
C SER A 43 -14.88 16.82 0.90
N ASP A 44 -15.74 15.81 0.74
CA ASP A 44 -15.78 14.65 1.65
C ASP A 44 -14.51 13.79 1.49
N HIS A 45 -13.99 13.68 0.27
CA HIS A 45 -12.70 13.03 0.01
C HIS A 45 -11.54 13.80 0.63
N ASN A 46 -11.55 15.13 0.53
CA ASN A 46 -10.56 15.98 1.19
C ASN A 46 -10.62 15.82 2.73
N LEU A 47 -11.82 15.76 3.31
CA LEU A 47 -11.99 15.49 4.74
C LEU A 47 -11.47 14.09 5.12
N ALA A 48 -11.73 13.05 4.32
CA ALA A 48 -11.20 11.72 4.57
C ALA A 48 -9.66 11.69 4.49
N HIS A 49 -9.10 12.33 3.47
CA HIS A 49 -7.66 12.44 3.21
C HIS A 49 -6.91 13.19 4.32
N ASP A 50 -7.52 14.24 4.86
CA ASP A 50 -6.93 15.14 5.85
C ASP A 50 -7.54 14.97 7.25
N LEU A 51 -7.91 13.73 7.60
CA LEU A 51 -8.54 13.38 8.88
C LEU A 51 -7.84 14.01 10.09
N PHE A 52 -6.51 13.94 10.13
CA PHE A 52 -5.71 14.46 11.24
C PHE A 52 -5.59 15.99 11.30
N ILE A 53 -6.04 16.71 10.27
CA ILE A 53 -6.03 18.17 10.24
C ILE A 53 -7.28 18.71 10.95
N TRP A 54 -8.45 18.12 10.72
CA TRP A 54 -9.71 18.65 11.23
C TRP A 54 -10.30 17.87 12.40
N ALA A 55 -10.05 16.56 12.51
CA ALA A 55 -10.57 15.74 13.60
C ALA A 55 -9.74 15.94 14.87
N LYS A 56 -10.39 15.98 16.03
CA LYS A 56 -9.69 16.06 17.31
C LYS A 56 -9.06 14.70 17.61
N ASN A 57 -7.87 14.71 18.21
CA ASN A 57 -7.22 13.47 18.67
C ASN A 57 -8.15 12.64 19.57
N SER A 58 -8.93 13.27 20.44
CA SER A 58 -9.90 12.57 21.29
C SER A 58 -10.95 11.79 20.52
N GLU A 59 -11.43 12.30 19.37
CA GLU A 59 -12.42 11.61 18.53
C GLU A 59 -11.81 10.42 17.80
N ILE A 60 -10.58 10.58 17.33
CA ILE A 60 -9.83 9.48 16.70
C ILE A 60 -9.56 8.37 17.72
N GLU A 61 -9.15 8.73 18.93
CA GLU A 61 -8.86 7.76 19.99
C GLU A 61 -10.11 7.06 20.51
N GLU A 62 -11.23 7.78 20.63
CA GLU A 62 -12.53 7.20 20.95
C GLU A 62 -12.91 6.14 19.91
N LEU A 63 -12.81 6.47 18.62
CA LEU A 63 -13.10 5.53 17.54
C LEU A 63 -12.16 4.32 17.57
N LEU A 64 -10.85 4.54 17.73
CA LEU A 64 -9.85 3.47 17.79
C LEU A 64 -9.96 2.58 19.03
N SER A 65 -10.67 3.03 20.07
CA SER A 65 -10.92 2.27 21.29
C SER A 65 -12.24 1.51 21.25
N ASN A 66 -13.12 1.78 20.28
CA ASN A 66 -14.44 1.18 20.15
C ASN A 66 -14.44 0.02 19.14
N GLU A 67 -14.29 -1.22 19.64
CA GLU A 67 -14.25 -2.42 18.78
C GLU A 67 -15.50 -2.58 17.92
N GLN A 68 -16.69 -2.27 18.47
CA GLN A 68 -17.96 -2.45 17.77
C GLN A 68 -18.09 -1.50 16.59
N GLU A 69 -17.70 -0.23 16.75
CA GLU A 69 -17.69 0.74 15.66
C GLU A 69 -16.65 0.39 14.59
N LEU A 70 -15.44 -0.04 14.98
CA LEU A 70 -14.43 -0.49 14.02
C LEU A 70 -14.90 -1.72 13.22
N LYS A 71 -15.54 -2.68 13.88
CA LYS A 71 -16.18 -3.83 13.22
C LYS A 71 -17.23 -3.38 12.21
N LYS A 72 -18.13 -2.48 12.63
CA LYS A 72 -19.20 -1.96 11.77
C LYS A 72 -18.67 -1.26 10.52
N ILE A 73 -17.65 -0.40 10.66
CA ILE A 73 -17.06 0.31 9.52
C ILE A 73 -16.34 -0.67 8.60
N THR A 74 -15.55 -1.59 9.15
CA THR A 74 -14.84 -2.60 8.36
C THR A 74 -15.81 -3.51 7.61
N PHE A 75 -16.86 -3.98 8.28
CA PHE A 75 -17.88 -4.84 7.70
C PHE A 75 -18.70 -4.13 6.62
N SER A 76 -19.06 -2.86 6.85
CA SER A 76 -19.69 -2.03 5.81
C SER A 76 -18.79 -1.89 4.58
N LEU A 77 -17.48 -1.71 4.76
CA LEU A 77 -16.55 -1.65 3.65
C LEU A 77 -16.48 -2.98 2.90
N ILE A 78 -16.44 -4.12 3.60
CA ILE A 78 -16.49 -5.45 2.96
C ILE A 78 -17.71 -5.58 2.05
N HIS A 79 -18.90 -5.18 2.53
CA HIS A 79 -20.12 -5.20 1.73
C HIS A 79 -20.03 -4.32 0.48
N ASN A 80 -19.50 -3.10 0.62
CA ASN A 80 -19.35 -2.20 -0.52
C ASN A 80 -18.37 -2.77 -1.56
N LEU A 81 -17.24 -3.35 -1.12
CA LEU A 81 -16.26 -3.97 -2.01
C LEU A 81 -16.84 -5.21 -2.70
N ALA A 82 -17.57 -6.06 -1.98
CA ALA A 82 -18.22 -7.23 -2.56
C ALA A 82 -19.28 -6.84 -3.60
N ALA A 83 -20.10 -5.82 -3.31
CA ALA A 83 -21.09 -5.32 -4.26
C ALA A 83 -20.45 -4.74 -5.52
N LEU A 84 -19.35 -3.99 -5.39
CA LEU A 84 -18.58 -3.49 -6.54
C LEU A 84 -17.97 -4.64 -7.34
N GLY A 85 -17.43 -5.67 -6.67
CA GLY A 85 -16.87 -6.86 -7.30
C GLY A 85 -17.92 -7.61 -8.12
N GLN A 86 -19.11 -7.83 -7.54
CA GLN A 86 -20.25 -8.45 -8.23
C GLN A 86 -20.68 -7.61 -9.44
N MET A 87 -20.81 -6.29 -9.28
CA MET A 87 -21.11 -5.40 -10.40
C MET A 87 -20.06 -5.52 -11.51
N ALA A 88 -18.77 -5.59 -11.16
CA ALA A 88 -17.70 -5.73 -12.15
C ALA A 88 -17.74 -7.07 -12.88
N GLU A 89 -18.11 -8.15 -12.18
CA GLU A 89 -18.33 -9.47 -12.76
C GLU A 89 -19.53 -9.48 -13.72
N GLU A 90 -20.70 -9.02 -13.27
CA GLU A 90 -21.94 -8.99 -14.05
C GLU A 90 -21.79 -8.17 -15.34
N ASN A 91 -20.93 -7.16 -15.33
CA ASN A 91 -20.66 -6.30 -16.48
C ASN A 91 -19.40 -6.71 -17.28
N ASN A 92 -18.76 -7.85 -16.95
CA ASN A 92 -17.52 -8.32 -17.58
C ASN A 92 -16.44 -7.24 -17.65
N LEU A 93 -16.28 -6.45 -16.58
CA LEU A 93 -15.28 -5.38 -16.52
C LEU A 93 -13.88 -5.93 -16.26
N GLN A 94 -13.79 -7.15 -15.72
CA GLN A 94 -12.55 -7.80 -15.28
C GLN A 94 -11.59 -8.10 -16.45
N ASP A 95 -12.14 -8.44 -17.62
CA ASP A 95 -11.38 -8.80 -18.82
C ASP A 95 -10.97 -7.59 -19.68
N ARG A 96 -11.37 -6.38 -19.28
CA ARG A 96 -11.11 -5.16 -20.04
C ARG A 96 -9.86 -4.45 -19.49
N GLU A 97 -8.69 -5.05 -19.74
CA GLU A 97 -7.39 -4.61 -19.19
C GLU A 97 -7.03 -3.12 -19.43
N ASN A 98 -7.70 -2.43 -20.37
CA ASN A 98 -7.44 -1.03 -20.71
C ASN A 98 -8.60 -0.08 -20.44
N MET A 99 -9.66 -0.53 -19.76
CA MET A 99 -10.84 0.28 -19.48
C MET A 99 -10.77 0.91 -18.10
N VAL A 100 -10.96 2.23 -18.04
CA VAL A 100 -11.07 3.00 -16.80
C VAL A 100 -12.49 3.55 -16.69
N LEU A 101 -13.15 3.27 -15.57
CA LEU A 101 -14.46 3.83 -15.28
C LEU A 101 -14.32 5.19 -14.57
N VAL A 102 -15.01 6.19 -15.11
CA VAL A 102 -14.91 7.57 -14.64
C VAL A 102 -16.22 7.96 -13.95
N PRO A 103 -16.28 7.90 -12.60
CA PRO A 103 -17.45 8.36 -11.86
C PRO A 103 -17.58 9.89 -11.94
N PRO A 104 -18.80 10.44 -11.74
CA PRO A 104 -19.03 11.88 -11.79
C PRO A 104 -18.44 12.63 -10.58
N CYS A 105 -18.18 11.92 -9.48
CA CYS A 105 -17.52 12.50 -8.31
C CYS A 105 -16.01 12.55 -8.55
N SER A 106 -15.44 13.74 -8.69
CA SER A 106 -14.00 13.92 -8.96
C SER A 106 -13.08 13.28 -7.92
N GLY A 107 -13.48 13.21 -6.65
CA GLY A 107 -12.70 12.53 -5.62
C GLY A 107 -12.71 11.00 -5.72
N CYS A 108 -13.68 10.43 -6.43
CA CYS A 108 -13.73 8.98 -6.72
C CYS A 108 -12.90 8.59 -7.94
N SER A 109 -12.62 9.55 -8.82
CA SER A 109 -11.84 9.33 -10.04
C SER A 109 -10.34 9.32 -9.75
N ASP A 110 -9.55 8.88 -10.73
CA ASP A 110 -8.12 9.12 -10.69
C ASP A 110 -7.81 10.64 -10.81
N PRO A 111 -6.61 11.09 -10.42
CA PRO A 111 -6.24 12.51 -10.49
C PRO A 111 -6.44 13.15 -11.87
N CYS A 112 -6.18 12.44 -12.97
CA CYS A 112 -6.33 13.01 -14.31
C CYS A 112 -7.79 13.30 -14.68
N ASP A 113 -8.68 12.38 -14.34
CA ASP A 113 -10.12 12.55 -14.54
C ASP A 113 -10.74 13.55 -13.57
N ALA A 114 -10.12 13.75 -12.40
CA ALA A 114 -10.54 14.77 -11.44
C ALA A 114 -10.24 16.21 -11.91
N GLY A 115 -9.23 16.39 -12.77
CA GLY A 115 -8.72 17.69 -13.23
C GLY A 115 -8.94 18.05 -14.71
N PHE A 116 -9.59 17.20 -15.51
CA PHE A 116 -9.68 17.32 -16.98
C PHE A 116 -8.31 17.41 -17.67
N SER A 117 -7.30 16.70 -17.17
CA SER A 117 -6.04 16.59 -17.89
C SER A 117 -6.31 15.84 -19.20
N THR A 118 -5.90 16.42 -20.34
CA THR A 118 -6.09 15.80 -21.67
C THR A 118 -5.07 14.69 -21.93
N CYS A 119 -4.40 14.23 -20.88
CA CYS A 119 -3.23 13.41 -21.01
C CYS A 119 -3.62 11.93 -21.06
N ASP A 120 -3.13 11.34 -22.14
CA ASP A 120 -3.25 9.95 -22.54
C ASP A 120 -4.62 9.46 -23.05
N LYS A 121 -4.67 9.22 -24.37
CA LYS A 121 -5.79 8.59 -25.09
C LYS A 121 -5.64 7.05 -25.15
N SER A 122 -4.61 6.48 -24.53
CA SER A 122 -4.33 5.04 -24.61
C SER A 122 -5.35 4.19 -23.85
N ARG A 123 -5.88 4.70 -22.72
CA ARG A 123 -6.89 4.02 -21.91
C ARG A 123 -8.30 4.37 -22.41
N GLN A 124 -9.14 3.36 -22.54
CA GLN A 124 -10.56 3.55 -22.85
C GLN A 124 -11.27 4.05 -21.61
N ARG A 125 -11.61 5.34 -21.58
CA ARG A 125 -12.33 5.96 -20.47
C ARG A 125 -13.84 5.88 -20.72
N GLN A 126 -14.57 5.22 -19.82
CA GLN A 126 -16.03 5.12 -19.86
C GLN A 126 -16.63 5.84 -18.66
N ARG A 127 -17.42 6.89 -18.92
CA ARG A 127 -18.17 7.56 -17.86
C ARG A 127 -19.28 6.66 -17.36
N ILE A 128 -19.43 6.60 -16.05
CA ILE A 128 -20.49 5.85 -15.39
C ILE A 128 -21.41 6.80 -14.61
N PRO A 129 -22.66 6.39 -14.33
CA PRO A 129 -23.51 7.11 -13.38
C PRO A 129 -22.87 7.21 -12.00
N HIS A 130 -23.39 8.11 -11.17
CA HIS A 130 -22.95 8.22 -9.78
C HIS A 130 -23.23 6.91 -9.04
N ASP A 131 -22.19 6.33 -8.45
CA ASP A 131 -22.28 5.13 -7.63
C ASP A 131 -21.94 5.47 -6.18
N HIS A 132 -22.98 5.45 -5.33
CA HIS A 132 -22.83 5.67 -3.89
C HIS A 132 -21.96 4.60 -3.23
N THR A 133 -21.96 3.37 -3.75
CA THR A 133 -21.16 2.25 -3.24
C THR A 133 -19.68 2.52 -3.42
N LEU A 134 -19.27 2.89 -4.64
CA LEU A 134 -17.88 3.28 -4.95
C LEU A 134 -17.42 4.46 -4.09
N HIS A 135 -18.25 5.51 -4.01
CA HIS A 135 -17.94 6.69 -3.22
C HIS A 135 -17.72 6.36 -1.74
N THR A 136 -18.64 5.60 -1.15
CA THR A 136 -18.57 5.16 0.24
C THR A 136 -17.34 4.28 0.48
N ALA A 137 -17.05 3.35 -0.43
CA ALA A 137 -15.89 2.47 -0.33
C ALA A 137 -14.57 3.26 -0.31
N ILE A 138 -14.41 4.23 -1.22
CA ILE A 138 -13.20 5.07 -1.29
C ILE A 138 -13.02 5.89 0.00
N LEU A 139 -14.09 6.51 0.52
CA LEU A 139 -14.03 7.26 1.77
C LEU A 139 -13.64 6.35 2.96
N GLN A 140 -14.27 5.19 3.08
CA GLN A 140 -14.01 4.23 4.15
C GLN A 140 -12.57 3.68 4.06
N CYS A 141 -12.10 3.29 2.87
CA CYS A 141 -10.72 2.86 2.64
C CYS A 141 -9.72 3.95 3.04
N THR A 142 -10.00 5.21 2.67
CA THR A 142 -9.14 6.35 2.97
C THR A 142 -9.07 6.59 4.47
N VAL A 143 -10.21 6.64 5.16
CA VAL A 143 -10.26 6.87 6.62
C VAL A 143 -9.61 5.73 7.38
N LEU A 144 -9.87 4.47 7.01
CA LEU A 144 -9.20 3.32 7.65
C LEU A 144 -7.69 3.35 7.44
N SER A 145 -7.22 3.77 6.27
CA SER A 145 -5.78 3.95 6.00
C SER A 145 -5.19 5.00 6.93
N GLN A 146 -5.84 6.17 7.06
CA GLN A 146 -5.42 7.22 7.97
C GLN A 146 -5.39 6.72 9.42
N LEU A 147 -6.47 6.08 9.89
CA LEU A 147 -6.56 5.51 11.23
C LEU A 147 -5.45 4.48 11.52
N LEU A 148 -5.05 3.67 10.55
CA LEU A 148 -3.95 2.71 10.71
C LEU A 148 -2.58 3.37 10.87
N THR A 149 -2.39 4.60 10.39
CA THR A 149 -1.16 5.35 10.65
C THR A 149 -1.09 5.90 12.08
N HIS A 150 -2.20 5.92 12.82
CA HIS A 150 -2.23 6.34 14.21
C HIS A 150 -1.50 5.34 15.12
N GLU A 151 -0.86 5.82 16.19
CA GLU A 151 -0.08 4.95 17.08
C GLU A 151 -0.95 3.94 17.86
N LYS A 152 -2.20 4.32 18.17
CA LYS A 152 -3.20 3.53 18.92
C LYS A 152 -4.07 2.61 18.04
N SER A 153 -3.67 2.33 16.80
CA SER A 153 -4.49 1.56 15.85
C SER A 153 -4.48 0.03 16.05
N ASP A 154 -3.89 -0.47 17.14
CA ASP A 154 -3.72 -1.91 17.39
C ASP A 154 -5.05 -2.68 17.44
N LEU A 155 -6.12 -2.05 17.96
CA LEU A 155 -7.46 -2.65 17.95
C LEU A 155 -7.98 -2.80 16.53
N LEU A 156 -7.86 -1.76 15.70
CA LEU A 156 -8.26 -1.80 14.29
C LEU A 156 -7.48 -2.89 13.55
N CYS A 157 -6.16 -2.97 13.70
CA CYS A 157 -5.36 -4.06 13.13
C CYS A 157 -5.87 -5.44 13.59
N THR A 158 -6.23 -5.57 14.86
CA THR A 158 -6.78 -6.81 15.39
C THR A 158 -8.13 -7.16 14.76
N VAL A 159 -9.00 -6.18 14.53
CA VAL A 159 -10.30 -6.37 13.85
C VAL A 159 -10.11 -6.85 12.41
N VAL A 160 -9.18 -6.25 11.67
CA VAL A 160 -9.01 -6.53 10.22
C VAL A 160 -8.06 -7.69 9.88
N SER A 161 -7.31 -8.21 10.86
CA SER A 161 -6.35 -9.32 10.67
C SER A 161 -6.40 -10.35 11.81
N ARG A 162 -7.59 -10.93 12.03
CA ARG A 162 -7.80 -11.98 13.04
C ARG A 162 -7.24 -13.32 12.58
N GLU A 163 -6.33 -13.88 13.37
CA GLU A 163 -5.82 -15.24 13.17
C GLU A 163 -6.95 -16.28 13.28
N PHE A 164 -6.77 -17.40 12.60
CA PHE A 164 -7.72 -18.50 12.68
C PHE A 164 -7.62 -19.26 14.01
N PRO A 165 -8.74 -19.77 14.53
CA PRO A 165 -8.74 -20.77 15.59
C PRO A 165 -7.89 -21.99 15.21
N SER A 166 -7.23 -22.61 16.20
CA SER A 166 -6.28 -23.72 15.97
C SER A 166 -6.87 -24.98 15.31
N ASN A 167 -8.20 -25.11 15.34
CA ASN A 167 -8.97 -26.17 14.68
C ASN A 167 -9.21 -25.92 13.19
N VAL A 168 -9.03 -24.71 12.69
CA VAL A 168 -9.12 -24.36 11.27
C VAL A 168 -7.73 -24.50 10.66
N LYS A 169 -7.51 -25.55 9.85
CA LYS A 169 -6.16 -25.94 9.40
C LYS A 169 -5.99 -25.94 7.89
N SER A 170 -6.97 -26.49 7.16
CA SER A 170 -6.88 -26.57 5.71
C SER A 170 -7.33 -25.25 5.05
N VAL A 171 -6.94 -25.05 3.79
CA VAL A 171 -7.41 -23.91 2.99
C VAL A 171 -8.94 -23.92 2.90
N VAL A 172 -9.54 -25.09 2.70
CA VAL A 172 -11.00 -25.26 2.65
C VAL A 172 -11.65 -24.85 3.97
N ASP A 173 -11.10 -25.29 5.11
CA ASP A 173 -11.61 -24.89 6.43
C ASP A 173 -11.54 -23.38 6.63
N LYS A 174 -10.45 -22.75 6.18
CA LYS A 174 -10.25 -21.29 6.27
C LYS A 174 -11.28 -20.54 5.45
N SER A 175 -11.52 -20.96 4.20
CA SER A 175 -12.52 -20.35 3.33
C SER A 175 -13.93 -20.47 3.90
N LEU A 176 -14.33 -21.67 4.35
CA LEU A 176 -15.64 -21.89 4.99
C LEU A 176 -15.79 -21.08 6.28
N TYR A 177 -14.73 -20.99 7.07
CA TYR A 177 -14.73 -20.21 8.30
C TYR A 177 -14.86 -18.69 8.03
N ILE A 178 -14.14 -18.15 7.03
CA ILE A 178 -14.30 -16.75 6.58
C ILE A 178 -15.75 -16.50 6.14
N GLN A 179 -16.31 -17.38 5.30
CA GLN A 179 -17.69 -17.26 4.83
C GLN A 179 -18.68 -17.25 6.00
N SER A 180 -18.57 -18.20 6.94
CA SER A 180 -19.42 -18.25 8.14
C SER A 180 -19.32 -16.96 8.95
N LYS A 181 -18.11 -16.43 9.15
CA LYS A 181 -17.88 -15.22 9.94
C LYS A 181 -18.42 -13.96 9.27
N MET A 182 -18.31 -13.87 7.95
CA MET A 182 -18.94 -12.79 7.18
C MET A 182 -20.46 -12.83 7.29
N MET A 183 -21.08 -14.02 7.26
CA MET A 183 -22.52 -14.18 7.48
C MET A 183 -22.97 -13.77 8.89
N GLU A 184 -22.08 -13.87 9.88
CA GLU A 184 -22.31 -13.42 11.27
C GLU A 184 -22.05 -11.92 11.49
N GLY A 185 -21.66 -11.17 10.45
CA GLY A 185 -21.30 -9.76 10.61
C GLY A 185 -19.88 -9.50 11.11
N ASP A 186 -19.02 -10.53 11.19
CA ASP A 186 -17.62 -10.37 11.58
C ASP A 186 -16.77 -10.04 10.34
N PRO A 187 -15.89 -9.02 10.42
CA PRO A 187 -15.03 -8.62 9.30
C PRO A 187 -13.88 -9.59 9.00
N GLN A 188 -13.89 -10.80 9.56
CA GLN A 188 -12.96 -11.88 9.26
C GLN A 188 -13.15 -12.38 7.82
N GLY A 189 -12.53 -11.65 6.89
CA GLY A 189 -12.71 -11.71 5.44
C GLY A 189 -12.20 -10.44 4.73
N PHE A 190 -11.88 -9.40 5.51
CA PHE A 190 -11.42 -8.10 5.01
C PHE A 190 -10.23 -8.18 4.04
N LEU A 191 -9.15 -8.85 4.44
CA LEU A 191 -7.94 -8.95 3.61
C LEU A 191 -8.21 -9.69 2.28
N PRO A 192 -8.88 -10.85 2.24
CA PRO A 192 -9.33 -11.46 0.99
C PRO A 192 -10.18 -10.53 0.11
N CYS A 193 -11.08 -9.75 0.69
CA CYS A 193 -11.87 -8.77 -0.07
C CYS A 193 -10.99 -7.68 -0.69
N LEU A 194 -9.98 -7.16 0.03
CA LEU A 194 -9.02 -6.21 -0.53
C LEU A 194 -8.22 -6.82 -1.70
N VAL A 195 -7.84 -8.10 -1.60
CA VAL A 195 -7.18 -8.82 -2.71
C VAL A 195 -8.12 -8.93 -3.92
N GLY A 196 -9.40 -9.22 -3.70
CA GLY A 196 -10.42 -9.24 -4.75
C GLY A 196 -10.53 -7.92 -5.53
N ASN A 197 -10.22 -6.77 -4.91
CA ASN A 197 -10.18 -5.49 -5.62
C ASN A 197 -9.10 -5.47 -6.71
N PHE A 198 -7.94 -6.09 -6.46
CA PHE A 198 -6.84 -6.13 -7.43
C PHE A 198 -7.11 -7.07 -8.61
N ASP A 199 -8.01 -8.04 -8.44
CA ASP A 199 -8.44 -8.92 -9.52
C ASP A 199 -9.60 -8.31 -10.31
N ASN A 200 -10.62 -7.79 -9.62
CA ASN A 200 -11.92 -7.51 -10.23
C ASN A 200 -12.19 -6.01 -10.44
N LEU A 201 -11.48 -5.13 -9.73
CA LEU A 201 -11.78 -3.69 -9.66
C LEU A 201 -10.64 -2.80 -10.19
N THR A 202 -9.76 -3.33 -11.03
CA THR A 202 -8.68 -2.57 -11.69
C THR A 202 -9.21 -1.42 -12.55
N CYS A 203 -10.47 -1.52 -13.01
CA CYS A 203 -11.20 -0.46 -13.70
C CYS A 203 -11.56 0.74 -12.81
N PHE A 204 -11.34 0.65 -11.49
CA PHE A 204 -11.42 1.73 -10.51
C PHE A 204 -10.04 2.00 -9.89
N PRO A 205 -9.12 2.69 -10.61
CA PRO A 205 -7.71 2.81 -10.20
C PRO A 205 -7.52 3.42 -8.82
N LYS A 206 -8.33 4.43 -8.48
CA LYS A 206 -8.32 5.11 -7.19
C LYS A 206 -8.63 4.18 -6.02
N LEU A 207 -9.65 3.33 -6.17
CA LEU A 207 -10.02 2.36 -5.14
C LEU A 207 -8.91 1.32 -4.97
N CYS A 208 -8.36 0.80 -6.07
CA CYS A 208 -7.23 -0.13 -6.02
C CYS A 208 -6.01 0.49 -5.35
N HIS A 209 -5.68 1.76 -5.67
CA HIS A 209 -4.57 2.49 -5.05
C HIS A 209 -4.70 2.57 -3.53
N ILE A 210 -5.83 3.06 -3.04
CA ILE A 210 -6.04 3.19 -1.59
C ILE A 210 -6.10 1.81 -0.94
N SER A 211 -6.68 0.81 -1.60
CA SER A 211 -6.72 -0.58 -1.11
C SER A 211 -5.31 -1.18 -0.97
N GLY A 212 -4.41 -0.90 -1.92
CA GLY A 212 -2.99 -1.28 -1.86
C GLY A 212 -2.29 -0.69 -0.65
N GLY A 213 -2.44 0.61 -0.43
CA GLY A 213 -1.90 1.29 0.74
C GLY A 213 -2.48 0.76 2.06
N LEU A 214 -3.79 0.58 2.12
CA LEU A 214 -4.50 0.01 3.27
C LEU A 214 -3.97 -1.38 3.62
N MET A 215 -3.84 -2.25 2.62
CA MET A 215 -3.30 -3.60 2.79
C MET A 215 -1.85 -3.58 3.29
N SER A 216 -0.99 -2.74 2.70
CA SER A 216 0.40 -2.57 3.15
C SER A 216 0.49 -2.18 4.63
N LEU A 217 -0.33 -1.23 5.09
CA LEU A 217 -0.36 -0.80 6.50
C LEU A 217 -0.81 -1.92 7.44
N ILE A 218 -1.79 -2.73 7.03
CA ILE A 218 -2.26 -3.88 7.81
C ILE A 218 -1.17 -4.94 7.94
N VAL A 219 -0.58 -5.33 6.80
CA VAL A 219 0.48 -6.36 6.77
C VAL A 219 1.72 -5.88 7.54
N ALA A 220 2.11 -4.61 7.43
CA ALA A 220 3.23 -4.06 8.19
C ALA A 220 3.09 -4.22 9.72
N ARG A 221 1.85 -4.16 10.24
CA ARG A 221 1.59 -4.28 11.68
C ARG A 221 1.45 -5.72 12.15
N ARG A 222 0.86 -6.61 11.34
CA ARG A 222 0.60 -8.01 11.74
C ARG A 222 0.88 -9.02 10.60
N PRO A 223 2.11 -9.09 10.09
CA PRO A 223 2.37 -9.76 8.82
C PRO A 223 2.04 -11.26 8.84
N ALA A 224 2.38 -11.98 9.91
CA ALA A 224 2.05 -13.41 9.98
C ALA A 224 0.53 -13.67 10.03
N ALA A 225 -0.22 -12.88 10.80
CA ALA A 225 -1.67 -13.03 10.87
C ALA A 225 -2.30 -12.69 9.53
N SER A 226 -1.83 -11.64 8.87
CA SER A 226 -2.30 -11.24 7.54
C SER A 226 -2.01 -12.31 6.48
N PHE A 227 -0.76 -12.80 6.39
CA PHE A 227 -0.42 -13.82 5.40
C PHE A 227 -1.08 -15.18 5.69
N ASP A 228 -1.37 -15.53 6.94
CA ASP A 228 -2.12 -16.76 7.25
C ASP A 228 -3.55 -16.74 6.68
N ILE A 229 -4.14 -15.54 6.51
CA ILE A 229 -5.48 -15.33 5.94
C ILE A 229 -5.46 -15.37 4.40
N LEU A 230 -4.32 -15.07 3.79
CA LEU A 230 -4.18 -14.98 2.33
C LEU A 230 -3.72 -16.32 1.75
N GLY A 231 -4.25 -16.69 0.58
CA GLY A 231 -3.72 -17.81 -0.20
C GLY A 231 -2.54 -17.36 -1.06
N GLU A 232 -1.39 -18.05 -1.00
CA GLU A 232 -0.15 -17.62 -1.67
C GLU A 232 -0.35 -17.28 -3.16
N SER A 233 -0.86 -18.25 -3.94
CA SER A 233 -0.96 -18.15 -5.39
C SER A 233 -1.94 -17.07 -5.83
N LEU A 234 -3.14 -17.04 -5.24
CA LEU A 234 -4.15 -16.03 -5.56
C LEU A 234 -3.61 -14.64 -5.25
N PHE A 235 -3.09 -14.44 -4.04
CA PHE A 235 -2.55 -13.16 -3.61
C PHE A 235 -1.42 -12.66 -4.54
N CYS A 236 -0.46 -13.53 -4.90
CA CYS A 236 0.64 -13.14 -5.78
C CYS A 236 0.16 -12.75 -7.19
N SER A 237 -0.82 -13.50 -7.72
CA SER A 237 -1.45 -13.21 -9.00
C SER A 237 -2.15 -11.86 -8.99
N SER A 238 -3.00 -11.60 -7.99
CA SER A 238 -3.75 -10.33 -7.90
C SER A 238 -2.80 -9.13 -7.73
N ILE A 239 -1.76 -9.26 -6.89
CA ILE A 239 -0.73 -8.20 -6.75
C ILE A 239 0.01 -7.96 -8.04
N SER A 240 0.35 -9.02 -8.79
CA SER A 240 1.00 -8.88 -10.10
C SER A 240 0.11 -8.13 -11.09
N LYS A 241 -1.20 -8.42 -11.13
CA LYS A 241 -2.16 -7.67 -11.96
C LYS A 241 -2.24 -6.21 -11.55
N TYR A 242 -2.29 -5.92 -10.25
CA TYR A 242 -2.31 -4.55 -9.76
C TYR A 242 -1.05 -3.77 -10.16
N ILE A 243 0.15 -4.35 -9.96
CA ILE A 243 1.42 -3.72 -10.37
C ILE A 243 1.44 -3.47 -11.90
N ARG A 244 0.98 -4.44 -12.70
CA ARG A 244 0.84 -4.26 -14.16
C ARG A 244 -0.07 -3.09 -14.52
N SER A 245 -1.18 -2.92 -13.80
CA SER A 245 -2.11 -1.80 -14.03
C SER A 245 -1.51 -0.44 -13.68
N CYS A 246 -0.54 -0.40 -12.76
CA CYS A 246 0.20 0.81 -12.39
C CYS A 246 1.34 1.13 -13.36
N PHE A 247 1.89 0.13 -14.05
CA PHE A 247 3.08 0.29 -14.87
C PHE A 247 2.95 1.36 -16.00
N PRO A 248 1.84 1.40 -16.77
CA PRO A 248 1.65 2.46 -17.77
C PRO A 248 1.59 3.86 -17.19
N LEU A 249 1.23 4.02 -15.91
CA LEU A 249 1.16 5.32 -15.24
C LEU A 249 2.58 5.82 -14.95
N VAL A 250 3.42 4.97 -14.37
CA VAL A 250 4.79 5.32 -13.94
C VAL A 250 5.73 5.56 -15.12
N CYS A 251 5.44 4.96 -16.28
CA CYS A 251 6.20 5.17 -17.52
C CYS A 251 5.55 6.25 -18.42
N ASN A 252 4.67 7.10 -17.89
CA ASN A 252 3.94 8.09 -18.68
C ASN A 252 4.59 9.48 -18.67
N ASN A 253 5.61 9.65 -19.52
CA ASN A 253 6.35 10.91 -19.68
C ASN A 253 5.48 12.07 -20.22
N LYS A 254 4.21 11.82 -20.57
CA LYS A 254 3.30 12.82 -21.15
C LYS A 254 2.41 13.47 -20.10
N CYS A 255 2.30 12.89 -18.90
CA CYS A 255 1.37 13.33 -17.88
C CYS A 255 2.01 13.24 -16.50
N ILE A 256 2.46 14.37 -15.97
CA ILE A 256 3.04 14.44 -14.62
C ILE A 256 2.05 13.98 -13.54
N VAL A 257 0.75 14.17 -13.77
CA VAL A 257 -0.32 13.79 -12.83
C VAL A 257 -0.51 12.26 -12.79
N ASP A 258 -0.56 11.59 -13.94
CA ASP A 258 -0.62 10.11 -14.00
C ASP A 258 0.66 9.49 -13.47
N GLU A 259 1.81 10.04 -13.87
CA GLU A 259 3.11 9.57 -13.43
C GLU A 259 3.21 9.61 -11.91
N TYR A 260 2.91 10.77 -11.29
CA TYR A 260 2.91 10.89 -9.84
C TYR A 260 1.86 9.99 -9.17
N PHE A 261 0.69 9.81 -9.77
CA PHE A 261 -0.32 8.87 -9.26
C PHE A 261 0.18 7.43 -9.26
N GLY A 262 0.85 7.00 -10.33
CA GLY A 262 1.51 5.70 -10.43
C GLY A 262 2.63 5.53 -9.41
N ILE A 263 3.46 6.55 -9.21
CA ILE A 263 4.53 6.55 -8.21
C ILE A 263 3.95 6.41 -6.80
N ALA A 264 2.93 7.19 -6.45
CA ALA A 264 2.25 7.08 -5.17
C ALA A 264 1.60 5.70 -4.96
N ALA A 265 1.07 5.09 -6.03
CA ALA A 265 0.52 3.75 -6.00
C ALA A 265 1.57 2.69 -5.68
N LEU A 266 2.73 2.73 -6.33
CA LEU A 266 3.81 1.79 -6.06
C LEU A 266 4.45 2.02 -4.69
N LEU A 267 4.68 3.27 -4.28
CA LEU A 267 5.20 3.60 -2.95
C LEU A 267 4.32 3.03 -1.83
N ASN A 268 3.00 3.12 -2.00
CA ASN A 268 2.04 2.55 -1.05
C ASN A 268 2.09 1.02 -0.97
N LEU A 269 2.58 0.35 -2.01
CA LEU A 269 2.66 -1.10 -2.09
C LEU A 269 3.99 -1.66 -1.52
N LEU A 270 5.04 -0.85 -1.47
CA LEU A 270 6.38 -1.29 -1.05
C LEU A 270 6.45 -2.00 0.32
N PRO A 271 5.74 -1.57 1.39
CA PRO A 271 5.79 -2.28 2.67
C PRO A 271 5.27 -3.72 2.56
N LEU A 272 4.21 -3.92 1.76
CA LEU A 272 3.66 -5.25 1.48
C LEU A 272 4.68 -6.10 0.73
N LEU A 273 5.25 -5.57 -0.36
CA LEU A 273 6.23 -6.26 -1.18
C LEU A 273 7.46 -6.65 -0.38
N TYR A 274 7.96 -5.75 0.46
CA TYR A 274 9.08 -6.05 1.36
C TYR A 274 8.77 -7.25 2.26
N LEU A 275 7.59 -7.29 2.88
CA LEU A 275 7.21 -8.38 3.78
C LEU A 275 6.93 -9.70 3.06
N MET A 276 6.47 -9.67 1.81
CA MET A 276 6.34 -10.85 0.95
C MET A 276 7.66 -11.60 0.81
N GLY A 277 8.78 -10.87 0.82
CA GLY A 277 10.12 -11.45 0.82
C GLY A 277 10.43 -12.36 2.01
N SER A 278 9.64 -12.31 3.08
CA SER A 278 9.79 -13.20 4.24
C SER A 278 8.86 -14.43 4.19
N TRP A 279 7.95 -14.49 3.22
CA TRP A 279 6.96 -15.56 3.07
C TRP A 279 7.50 -16.66 2.16
N LYS A 280 8.19 -17.62 2.76
CA LYS A 280 8.96 -18.65 2.04
C LYS A 280 8.16 -19.56 1.10
N SER A 281 6.91 -19.89 1.40
CA SER A 281 6.06 -20.68 0.48
C SER A 281 5.75 -19.90 -0.81
N LEU A 282 5.58 -18.59 -0.71
CA LEU A 282 5.34 -17.68 -1.84
C LEU A 282 6.55 -17.57 -2.78
N GLN A 283 7.77 -17.57 -2.22
CA GLN A 283 9.02 -17.42 -3.01
C GLN A 283 9.24 -18.53 -4.05
N LYS A 284 8.52 -19.66 -3.93
CA LYS A 284 8.63 -20.79 -4.87
C LYS A 284 7.66 -20.67 -6.05
N THR A 285 6.76 -19.68 -6.07
CA THR A 285 5.74 -19.55 -7.09
C THR A 285 6.25 -18.76 -8.30
N ARG A 286 5.74 -19.07 -9.50
CA ARG A 286 6.12 -18.35 -10.71
C ARG A 286 5.66 -16.88 -10.68
N GLU A 287 4.54 -16.63 -10.02
CA GLU A 287 3.97 -15.29 -9.85
C GLU A 287 4.89 -14.40 -8.99
N PHE A 288 5.67 -14.97 -8.07
CA PHE A 288 6.64 -14.21 -7.29
C PHE A 288 7.81 -13.71 -8.16
N ASP A 289 8.25 -14.52 -9.12
CA ASP A 289 9.22 -14.09 -10.12
C ASP A 289 8.67 -12.93 -10.97
N ASP A 290 7.38 -12.97 -11.33
CA ASP A 290 6.74 -11.88 -12.07
C ASP A 290 6.78 -10.57 -11.29
N VAL A 291 6.45 -10.58 -10.00
CA VAL A 291 6.59 -9.39 -9.13
C VAL A 291 8.02 -8.85 -9.16
N SER A 292 9.02 -9.73 -9.06
CA SER A 292 10.43 -9.34 -9.08
C SER A 292 10.84 -8.74 -10.43
N ARG A 293 10.36 -9.30 -11.55
CA ARG A 293 10.56 -8.75 -12.90
C ARG A 293 9.98 -7.35 -13.00
N PHE A 294 8.73 -7.15 -12.54
CA PHE A 294 8.09 -5.84 -12.58
C PHE A 294 8.84 -4.80 -11.77
N LEU A 295 9.35 -5.16 -10.58
CA LEU A 295 10.14 -4.23 -9.78
C LEU A 295 11.39 -3.75 -10.50
N ILE A 296 12.10 -4.65 -11.20
CA ILE A 296 13.25 -4.24 -12.01
C ILE A 296 12.83 -3.32 -13.15
N THR A 297 11.77 -3.66 -13.87
CA THR A 297 11.29 -2.81 -14.97
C THR A 297 10.89 -1.42 -14.46
N VAL A 298 10.25 -1.32 -13.30
CA VAL A 298 9.95 -0.03 -12.66
C VAL A 298 11.23 0.72 -12.29
N ILE A 299 12.18 0.04 -11.63
CA ILE A 299 13.47 0.63 -11.23
C ILE A 299 14.16 1.24 -12.44
N GLU A 300 14.29 0.49 -13.54
CA GLU A 300 15.01 0.92 -14.74
C GLU A 300 14.32 2.09 -15.43
N ASN A 301 13.00 2.02 -15.62
CA ASN A 301 12.26 3.09 -16.29
C ASN A 301 12.28 4.39 -15.49
N VAL A 302 11.99 4.33 -14.19
CA VAL A 302 11.99 5.53 -13.33
C VAL A 302 13.40 6.07 -13.21
N CYS A 303 14.40 5.22 -12.97
CA CYS A 303 15.79 5.64 -12.91
C CYS A 303 16.23 6.30 -14.22
N PHE A 304 15.85 5.74 -15.37
CA PHE A 304 16.14 6.30 -16.68
C PHE A 304 15.63 7.74 -16.81
N GLN A 305 14.37 7.98 -16.43
CA GLN A 305 13.69 9.28 -16.51
C GLN A 305 14.35 10.34 -15.61
N ILE A 306 14.74 9.99 -14.38
CA ILE A 306 15.27 10.96 -13.41
C ILE A 306 16.80 11.14 -13.46
N THR A 307 17.49 10.31 -14.25
CA THR A 307 18.96 10.37 -14.48
C THR A 307 19.33 10.63 -15.93
N GLU A 308 18.43 11.21 -16.73
CA GLU A 308 18.72 11.49 -18.13
C GLU A 308 20.06 12.24 -18.33
N PRO A 309 20.83 11.92 -19.39
CA PRO A 309 22.13 12.54 -19.68
C PRO A 309 22.08 14.07 -19.81
N SER A 310 20.90 14.63 -20.06
CA SER A 310 20.63 16.07 -20.10
C SER A 310 20.75 16.75 -18.72
N GLY A 311 20.83 15.98 -17.62
CA GLY A 311 20.95 16.48 -16.25
C GLY A 311 19.65 17.06 -15.67
N ASN A 312 18.54 16.99 -16.41
CA ASN A 312 17.26 17.53 -15.96
C ASN A 312 16.51 16.51 -15.07
N ALA A 313 16.81 16.49 -13.78
CA ALA A 313 16.05 15.74 -12.75
C ALA A 313 14.63 16.32 -12.49
N LYS A 314 13.99 16.90 -13.50
CA LYS A 314 12.71 17.63 -13.36
C LYS A 314 11.58 16.75 -12.84
N PHE A 315 11.61 15.45 -13.17
CA PHE A 315 10.57 14.50 -12.80
C PHE A 315 10.67 14.00 -11.36
N ASP A 316 11.81 14.15 -10.69
CA ASP A 316 11.96 13.58 -9.34
C ASP A 316 11.14 14.33 -8.28
N LYS A 317 10.78 15.60 -8.52
CA LYS A 317 10.07 16.44 -7.54
C LYS A 317 8.59 16.09 -7.46
N ARG A 318 8.04 16.19 -6.24
CA ARG A 318 6.58 16.16 -6.01
C ARG A 318 5.91 17.31 -6.79
N PRO A 319 4.79 17.08 -7.48
CA PRO A 319 4.01 18.14 -8.12
C PRO A 319 3.58 19.22 -7.12
N ASP A 320 3.61 20.47 -7.56
CA ASP A 320 3.10 21.58 -6.77
C ASP A 320 1.57 21.47 -6.65
N LEU A 321 1.04 21.52 -5.42
CA LEU A 321 -0.39 21.32 -5.15
C LEU A 321 -1.24 22.57 -5.44
N GLU A 322 -0.61 23.75 -5.56
CA GLU A 322 -1.27 24.97 -6.02
C GLU A 322 -1.40 24.95 -7.55
N GLU A 323 -0.35 24.49 -8.25
CA GLU A 323 -0.36 24.35 -9.71
C GLU A 323 -1.20 23.15 -10.19
N LEU A 324 -1.13 22.02 -9.47
CA LEU A 324 -1.76 20.74 -9.82
C LEU A 324 -2.57 20.17 -8.65
N PRO A 325 -3.65 20.84 -8.21
CA PRO A 325 -4.45 20.43 -7.05
C PRO A 325 -5.08 19.04 -7.18
N GLU A 326 -5.28 18.53 -8.40
CA GLU A 326 -5.77 17.18 -8.67
C GLU A 326 -4.86 16.08 -8.13
N THR A 327 -3.55 16.34 -8.03
CA THR A 327 -2.56 15.41 -7.47
C THR A 327 -2.69 15.24 -5.95
N ARG A 328 -3.47 16.09 -5.27
CA ARG A 328 -3.78 15.94 -3.84
C ARG A 328 -4.39 14.59 -3.50
N SER A 329 -5.11 14.02 -4.47
CA SER A 329 -5.75 12.73 -4.32
C SER A 329 -4.74 11.56 -4.46
N ALA A 330 -3.56 11.78 -5.04
CA ALA A 330 -2.47 10.80 -5.11
C ALA A 330 -1.70 10.73 -3.77
N GLN A 331 -2.34 10.20 -2.72
CA GLN A 331 -1.74 10.12 -1.39
C GLN A 331 -0.72 8.99 -1.26
N ILE A 332 0.38 9.28 -0.57
CA ILE A 332 1.31 8.27 -0.09
C ILE A 332 0.95 7.94 1.37
N VAL A 333 0.24 6.84 1.59
CA VAL A 333 -0.37 6.49 2.89
C VAL A 333 0.66 6.18 3.98
N ILE A 334 1.92 5.91 3.60
CA ILE A 334 3.01 5.70 4.55
C ILE A 334 3.63 7.00 5.06
N GLU A 335 3.41 8.12 4.36
CA GLU A 335 3.99 9.43 4.72
C GLU A 335 3.67 9.85 6.17
N PRO A 336 2.45 9.65 6.72
CA PRO A 336 2.16 10.01 8.11
C PRO A 336 2.92 9.18 9.15
N LEU A 337 3.42 7.98 8.81
CA LEU A 337 4.26 7.17 9.72
C LEU A 337 5.67 7.75 9.87
N GLU A 338 6.12 8.53 8.88
CA GLU A 338 7.45 9.13 8.83
C GLU A 338 7.53 10.51 9.50
N ARG A 339 6.51 10.90 10.28
CA ARG A 339 6.43 12.23 10.90
C ARG A 339 7.72 12.56 11.68
N ARG A 340 8.37 13.65 11.28
CA ARG A 340 9.62 14.20 11.86
C ARG A 340 10.86 13.32 11.62
N THR A 341 10.90 12.60 10.51
CA THR A 341 12.09 11.86 10.06
C THR A 341 12.60 12.41 8.73
N TRP A 342 13.90 12.23 8.47
CA TRP A 342 14.52 12.57 7.19
C TRP A 342 13.87 11.84 6.00
N ARG A 343 13.26 10.66 6.22
CA ARG A 343 12.57 9.89 5.18
C ARG A 343 11.36 10.63 4.64
N LYS A 344 10.60 11.33 5.49
CA LYS A 344 9.50 12.19 5.04
C LYS A 344 10.01 13.29 4.12
N ASP A 345 11.13 13.91 4.48
CA ASP A 345 11.73 14.99 3.71
C ASP A 345 12.20 14.48 2.34
N LEU A 346 12.81 13.28 2.29
CA LEU A 346 13.17 12.65 1.02
C LEU A 346 11.95 12.26 0.19
N LEU A 347 10.94 11.65 0.79
CA LEU A 347 9.71 11.27 0.09
C LEU A 347 8.99 12.50 -0.50
N SER A 348 9.08 13.65 0.18
CA SER A 348 8.52 14.92 -0.30
C SER A 348 9.35 15.55 -1.42
N LYS A 349 10.69 15.49 -1.32
CA LYS A 349 11.60 16.14 -2.27
C LYS A 349 11.89 15.31 -3.51
N TYR A 350 12.00 13.99 -3.35
CA TYR A 350 12.50 13.03 -4.33
C TYR A 350 11.67 11.72 -4.36
N PRO A 351 10.33 11.77 -4.52
CA PRO A 351 9.49 10.56 -4.53
C PRO A 351 9.91 9.49 -5.54
N HIS A 352 10.45 9.86 -6.71
CA HIS A 352 10.85 8.88 -7.73
C HIS A 352 12.16 8.19 -7.35
N SER A 353 13.16 8.96 -6.92
CA SER A 353 14.39 8.39 -6.36
C SER A 353 14.10 7.50 -5.14
N PHE A 354 13.19 7.94 -4.25
CA PHE A 354 12.77 7.15 -3.10
C PHE A 354 12.21 5.79 -3.54
N LEU A 355 11.32 5.79 -4.54
CA LEU A 355 10.75 4.56 -5.10
C LEU A 355 11.85 3.63 -5.63
N VAL A 356 12.79 4.15 -6.43
CA VAL A 356 13.90 3.38 -6.99
C VAL A 356 14.75 2.73 -5.88
N ILE A 357 15.21 3.51 -4.90
CA ILE A 357 16.06 3.02 -3.81
C ILE A 357 15.30 2.00 -2.94
N ALA A 358 14.04 2.26 -2.64
CA ALA A 358 13.23 1.35 -1.84
C ALA A 358 12.91 0.04 -2.60
N CYS A 359 12.69 0.07 -3.91
CA CYS A 359 12.57 -1.14 -4.73
C CYS A 359 13.86 -1.97 -4.73
N ILE A 360 15.04 -1.33 -4.84
CA ILE A 360 16.33 -2.03 -4.69
C ILE A 360 16.44 -2.68 -3.30
N GLU A 361 15.97 -2.00 -2.26
CA GLU A 361 15.93 -2.56 -0.90
C GLU A 361 15.02 -3.79 -0.82
N VAL A 362 13.85 -3.78 -1.46
CA VAL A 362 12.93 -4.93 -1.54
C VAL A 362 13.63 -6.12 -2.20
N LEU A 363 14.30 -5.93 -3.34
CA LEU A 363 15.03 -6.98 -4.05
C LEU A 363 16.22 -7.51 -3.21
N GLY A 364 16.92 -6.61 -2.53
CA GLY A 364 17.95 -6.97 -1.56
C GLY A 364 17.40 -7.84 -0.44
N TRP A 365 16.23 -7.49 0.08
CA TRP A 365 15.56 -8.27 1.10
C TRP A 365 15.11 -9.65 0.58
N PHE A 366 14.68 -9.75 -0.68
CA PHE A 366 14.36 -11.04 -1.32
C PHE A 366 15.60 -11.93 -1.38
N SER A 367 16.72 -11.40 -1.90
CA SER A 367 18.02 -12.08 -1.92
C SER A 367 18.46 -12.51 -0.52
N HIS A 368 18.33 -11.63 0.48
CA HIS A 368 18.66 -11.93 1.87
C HIS A 368 17.84 -13.11 2.43
N ASN A 369 16.57 -13.22 2.03
CA ASN A 369 15.69 -14.30 2.46
C ASN A 369 15.80 -15.59 1.63
N GLY A 370 16.71 -15.62 0.64
CA GLY A 370 17.05 -16.84 -0.11
C GLY A 370 16.38 -16.96 -1.48
N VAL A 371 15.77 -15.89 -1.99
CA VAL A 371 15.30 -15.85 -3.39
C VAL A 371 16.52 -15.81 -4.31
N ASP A 372 16.59 -16.71 -5.29
CA ASP A 372 17.68 -16.76 -6.25
C ASP A 372 17.44 -15.78 -7.41
N MET A 373 17.94 -14.56 -7.24
CA MET A 373 17.82 -13.49 -8.23
C MET A 373 18.48 -13.83 -9.58
N ASN A 374 19.39 -14.82 -9.64
CA ASN A 374 20.05 -15.22 -10.89
C ASN A 374 19.13 -15.98 -11.86
N ASN A 375 18.08 -16.61 -11.34
CA ASN A 375 17.17 -17.42 -12.15
C ASN A 375 15.94 -16.63 -12.63
N ILE A 376 15.74 -15.42 -12.10
CA ILE A 376 14.63 -14.55 -12.50
C ILE A 376 15.03 -13.83 -13.80
N ARG A 377 14.58 -14.39 -14.94
CA ARG A 377 14.80 -13.82 -16.28
C ARG A 377 13.78 -12.75 -16.62
N LEU A 378 14.20 -11.58 -17.10
CA LEU A 378 13.29 -10.53 -17.54
C LEU A 378 12.66 -10.85 -18.89
N ASN A 379 11.39 -10.48 -19.08
CA ASN A 379 10.75 -10.61 -20.39
C ASN A 379 11.06 -9.36 -21.22
N MET A 380 11.96 -9.49 -22.19
CA MET A 380 12.18 -8.48 -23.22
C MET A 380 11.69 -9.00 -24.57
N ASP A 381 11.16 -8.11 -25.40
CA ASP A 381 10.60 -8.45 -26.72
C ASP A 381 11.67 -8.85 -27.74
N THR A 382 12.95 -8.54 -27.49
CA THR A 382 14.07 -8.90 -28.37
C THR A 382 15.33 -9.29 -27.58
N GLY A 383 16.10 -10.25 -28.10
CA GLY A 383 17.44 -10.60 -27.58
C GLY A 383 17.49 -11.60 -26.43
N GLU A 384 18.67 -11.69 -25.80
CA GLU A 384 18.90 -12.50 -24.60
C GLU A 384 18.15 -11.87 -23.41
N LYS A 385 17.36 -12.68 -22.69
CA LYS A 385 16.64 -12.24 -21.51
C LYS A 385 17.60 -12.07 -20.33
N PRO A 386 17.96 -10.83 -19.92
CA PRO A 386 18.86 -10.65 -18.79
C PRO A 386 18.25 -11.22 -17.51
N ASP A 387 19.10 -11.70 -16.59
CA ASP A 387 18.68 -11.89 -15.21
C ASP A 387 18.71 -10.57 -14.44
N VAL A 388 18.15 -10.58 -13.24
CA VAL A 388 18.11 -9.41 -12.36
C VAL A 388 19.51 -8.79 -12.13
N PRO A 389 20.57 -9.55 -11.81
CA PRO A 389 21.92 -8.98 -11.67
C PRO A 389 22.44 -8.28 -12.93
N LYS A 390 22.24 -8.88 -14.12
CA LYS A 390 22.68 -8.29 -15.39
C LYS A 390 21.95 -6.98 -15.66
N ALA A 391 20.62 -6.96 -15.49
CA ALA A 391 19.77 -5.79 -15.69
C ALA A 391 20.19 -4.62 -14.76
N LEU A 392 20.36 -4.89 -13.46
CA LEU A 392 20.88 -3.90 -12.52
C LEU A 392 22.31 -3.43 -12.88
N GLY A 393 23.14 -4.33 -13.40
CA GLY A 393 24.49 -4.01 -13.85
C GLY A 393 24.53 -3.00 -15.00
N GLU A 394 23.57 -3.05 -15.92
CA GLU A 394 23.48 -2.15 -17.07
C GLU A 394 23.16 -0.70 -16.67
N PHE A 395 22.43 -0.50 -15.56
CA PHE A 395 22.06 0.82 -15.02
C PHE A 395 22.92 1.27 -13.82
N LYS A 396 23.98 0.53 -13.50
CA LYS A 396 24.83 0.73 -12.30
C LYS A 396 25.24 2.18 -12.06
N ASP A 397 25.75 2.87 -13.09
CA ASP A 397 26.24 4.24 -12.95
C ASP A 397 25.12 5.24 -12.62
N ARG A 398 23.92 5.02 -13.16
CA ARG A 398 22.74 5.85 -12.88
C ARG A 398 22.27 5.65 -11.44
N TYR A 399 22.30 4.42 -10.93
CA TYR A 399 21.99 4.17 -9.52
C TYR A 399 22.99 4.85 -8.59
N TYR A 400 24.30 4.77 -8.88
CA TYR A 400 25.28 5.49 -8.07
C TYR A 400 25.15 6.99 -8.15
N GLU A 401 24.75 7.53 -9.30
CA GLU A 401 24.42 8.95 -9.42
C GLU A 401 23.28 9.34 -8.47
N LEU A 402 22.21 8.55 -8.40
CA LEU A 402 21.13 8.77 -7.42
C LEU A 402 21.62 8.69 -5.98
N ILE A 403 22.46 7.70 -5.67
CA ILE A 403 23.03 7.51 -4.33
C ILE A 403 23.91 8.70 -3.93
N ARG A 404 24.72 9.24 -4.85
CA ARG A 404 25.60 10.40 -4.57
C ARG A 404 24.82 11.70 -4.36
N ARG A 405 23.63 11.84 -4.96
CA ARG A 405 22.80 13.06 -4.83
C ARG A 405 22.20 13.22 -3.44
N VAL A 406 22.02 12.13 -2.71
CA VAL A 406 21.34 12.10 -1.40
C VAL A 406 22.17 11.22 -0.45
N GLU A 407 22.86 11.85 0.49
CA GLU A 407 23.77 11.16 1.43
C GLU A 407 23.08 10.00 2.15
N GLU A 408 21.81 10.17 2.52
CA GLU A 408 21.02 9.17 3.20
C GLU A 408 20.78 7.90 2.38
N TYR A 409 21.04 7.88 1.07
CA TYR A 409 20.94 6.69 0.22
C TYR A 409 22.21 5.82 0.23
N GLU A 410 23.34 6.24 0.80
CA GLU A 410 24.60 5.47 0.75
C GLU A 410 24.45 4.06 1.37
N TYR A 411 23.50 3.86 2.30
CA TYR A 411 23.25 2.54 2.90
C TYR A 411 22.82 1.47 1.88
N ILE A 412 22.27 1.85 0.72
CA ILE A 412 21.77 0.89 -0.27
C ILE A 412 22.88 0.31 -1.14
N LYS A 413 24.03 0.99 -1.22
CA LYS A 413 25.14 0.60 -2.10
C LYS A 413 25.65 -0.82 -1.84
N PRO A 414 25.90 -1.27 -0.59
CA PRO A 414 26.27 -2.66 -0.32
C PRO A 414 25.21 -3.68 -0.77
N VAL A 415 23.93 -3.30 -0.77
CA VAL A 415 22.83 -4.13 -1.26
C VAL A 415 22.87 -4.24 -2.78
N LEU A 416 22.96 -3.09 -3.46
CA LEU A 416 23.06 -3.02 -4.92
C LEU A 416 24.29 -3.79 -5.44
N ASP A 417 25.45 -3.56 -4.84
CA ASP A 417 26.70 -4.23 -5.20
C ASP A 417 26.58 -5.75 -5.03
N ALA A 418 25.98 -6.22 -3.93
CA ALA A 418 25.76 -7.64 -3.71
C ALA A 418 24.83 -8.25 -4.77
N LEU A 419 23.75 -7.56 -5.14
CA LEU A 419 22.83 -8.02 -6.18
C LEU A 419 23.52 -8.13 -7.55
N ILE A 420 24.26 -7.09 -7.97
CA ILE A 420 25.01 -7.07 -9.24
C ILE A 420 26.09 -8.16 -9.26
N ASP A 421 26.83 -8.32 -8.16
CA ASP A 421 27.88 -9.33 -8.00
C ASP A 421 27.35 -10.76 -7.82
N ARG A 422 26.03 -10.98 -7.93
CA ARG A 422 25.37 -12.29 -7.74
C ARG A 422 25.61 -12.88 -6.35
N LYS A 423 25.77 -12.03 -5.35
CA LYS A 423 25.96 -12.38 -3.94
C LYS A 423 24.65 -12.22 -3.16
N LYS A 424 24.61 -12.89 -2.01
CA LYS A 424 23.54 -12.68 -1.04
C LYS A 424 23.64 -11.26 -0.47
N ALA A 425 22.55 -10.50 -0.55
CA ALA A 425 22.53 -9.14 -0.03
C ALA A 425 22.57 -9.11 1.52
N PRO A 426 23.26 -8.10 2.10
CA PRO A 426 23.23 -7.88 3.54
C PRO A 426 21.83 -7.47 4.00
N PRO A 427 21.45 -7.76 5.27
CA PRO A 427 20.21 -7.23 5.82
C PRO A 427 20.30 -5.69 5.96
N PRO A 428 19.25 -4.95 5.62
CA PRO A 428 19.26 -3.49 5.75
C PRO A 428 19.24 -3.05 7.23
N ASP A 429 20.06 -2.06 7.58
CA ASP A 429 20.09 -1.47 8.92
C ASP A 429 18.76 -0.73 9.19
N PRO A 430 17.97 -1.13 10.22
CA PRO A 430 16.71 -0.45 10.55
C PRO A 430 16.83 1.06 10.75
N LYS A 431 17.98 1.59 11.17
CA LYS A 431 18.15 3.04 11.37
C LYS A 431 18.25 3.80 10.04
N LEU A 432 18.87 3.18 9.04
CA LEU A 432 19.18 3.80 7.75
C LEU A 432 18.15 3.44 6.67
N SER A 433 17.56 2.24 6.73
CA SER A 433 16.73 1.75 5.64
C SER A 433 15.42 2.49 5.48
N LEU A 434 14.97 2.68 4.23
CA LEU A 434 13.73 3.37 3.92
C LEU A 434 12.51 2.59 4.40
N LEU A 435 12.55 1.24 4.35
CA LEU A 435 11.38 0.40 4.64
C LEU A 435 11.43 -0.31 6.01
N ASN A 436 12.58 -0.84 6.43
CA ASN A 436 12.67 -1.69 7.63
C ASN A 436 12.46 -0.92 8.94
N GLY A 437 12.97 0.30 9.07
CA GLY A 437 12.91 1.05 10.32
C GLY A 437 11.51 1.55 10.70
N PRO A 438 10.98 2.55 9.99
CA PRO A 438 9.74 3.22 10.38
C PRO A 438 8.50 2.35 10.15
N LEU A 439 8.47 1.56 9.08
CA LEU A 439 7.30 0.75 8.76
C LEU A 439 7.29 -0.59 9.50
N LEU A 440 8.46 -1.20 9.71
CA LEU A 440 8.51 -2.53 10.32
C LEU A 440 8.95 -2.50 11.77
N ASP A 441 10.01 -1.77 12.16
CA ASP A 441 10.49 -1.73 13.54
C ASP A 441 9.58 -0.91 14.47
N SER A 442 9.12 0.27 14.03
CA SER A 442 8.26 1.14 14.84
C SER A 442 6.86 0.54 15.08
N CYS A 443 6.39 -0.24 14.13
CA CYS A 443 5.11 -0.94 14.16
C CYS A 443 5.18 -2.32 14.84
N LYS A 444 6.36 -2.82 15.27
CA LYS A 444 6.42 -4.12 15.95
C LYS A 444 5.65 -4.09 17.25
N ARG A 445 4.80 -5.09 17.42
CA ARG A 445 3.99 -5.32 18.61
C ARG A 445 4.11 -6.78 18.99
N CYS A 446 3.87 -7.09 20.27
CA CYS A 446 3.69 -8.46 20.70
C CYS A 446 2.51 -9.07 19.95
N ALA A 447 2.74 -10.21 19.30
CA ALA A 447 1.74 -10.84 18.44
C ALA A 447 0.53 -11.39 19.19
N LEU A 448 0.68 -11.68 20.49
CA LEU A 448 -0.46 -12.00 21.34
C LEU A 448 -1.43 -10.81 21.37
N HIS A 449 -2.61 -11.02 20.79
CA HIS A 449 -3.64 -9.99 20.51
C HIS A 449 -4.11 -9.23 21.76
N SER A 450 -4.03 -9.86 22.94
CA SER A 450 -4.38 -9.26 24.23
C SER A 450 -3.27 -8.39 24.83
N CYS A 451 -2.01 -8.55 24.40
CA CYS A 451 -0.87 -7.84 24.99
C CYS A 451 -0.56 -6.50 24.31
N ARG A 452 -0.41 -6.50 22.98
CA ARG A 452 -0.13 -5.31 22.14
C ARG A 452 1.10 -4.47 22.53
N LYS A 453 1.93 -4.90 23.47
CA LYS A 453 3.13 -4.14 23.89
C LYS A 453 4.17 -4.07 22.78
N ASN A 454 4.81 -2.92 22.63
CA ASN A 454 5.95 -2.66 21.75
C ASN A 454 7.29 -2.55 22.54
N LYS A 455 8.37 -2.22 21.84
CA LYS A 455 9.71 -2.01 22.42
C LYS A 455 9.75 -0.91 23.48
N LYS A 456 9.02 0.21 23.29
CA LYS A 456 8.96 1.32 24.25
C LYS A 456 8.27 0.87 25.55
N ASP A 457 7.18 0.12 25.44
CA ASP A 457 6.40 -0.32 26.61
C ASP A 457 7.16 -1.28 27.52
N ILE A 458 8.11 -2.05 26.97
CA ILE A 458 8.89 -3.04 27.72
C ILE A 458 10.34 -2.66 27.95
N GLY A 459 10.81 -1.55 27.38
CA GLY A 459 12.19 -1.06 27.51
C GLY A 459 13.26 -1.92 26.84
N ARG A 460 12.90 -2.88 25.98
CA ARG A 460 13.85 -3.81 25.32
C ARG A 460 13.32 -4.31 23.96
N PRO A 461 14.19 -4.81 23.06
CA PRO A 461 13.74 -5.42 21.81
C PRO A 461 12.79 -6.61 22.04
N LEU A 462 11.77 -6.74 21.19
CA LEU A 462 10.89 -7.91 21.19
C LEU A 462 11.65 -9.15 20.70
N SER A 463 11.35 -10.29 21.30
CA SER A 463 11.92 -11.59 20.90
C SER A 463 11.25 -12.08 19.62
N LYS A 464 12.04 -12.34 18.58
CA LYS A 464 11.58 -12.93 17.32
C LYS A 464 11.16 -14.38 17.52
N CYS A 465 10.13 -14.82 16.81
CA CYS A 465 9.79 -16.24 16.73
C CYS A 465 10.96 -17.02 16.12
N ALA A 466 11.49 -17.99 16.87
CA ALA A 466 12.57 -18.86 16.41
C ALA A 466 12.12 -19.94 15.41
N GLY A 467 10.82 -19.97 15.11
CA GLY A 467 10.27 -20.92 14.16
C GLY A 467 10.46 -20.50 12.71
N ASN A 468 9.70 -21.18 11.87
CA ASN A 468 9.84 -21.18 10.43
C ASN A 468 9.17 -19.98 9.71
N CYS A 469 8.49 -19.09 10.44
CA CYS A 469 7.84 -17.89 9.92
C CYS A 469 8.82 -16.73 9.59
N ALA A 470 10.12 -17.01 9.46
CA ALA A 470 11.18 -16.06 9.08
C ALA A 470 11.24 -14.74 9.90
N GLY A 471 10.60 -14.67 11.07
CA GLY A 471 10.52 -13.45 11.88
C GLY A 471 9.39 -12.51 11.55
N LEU A 472 8.30 -13.01 10.98
CA LEU A 472 7.05 -12.28 10.86
C LEU A 472 6.32 -12.11 12.21
N VAL A 473 6.83 -12.69 13.30
CA VAL A 473 6.20 -12.68 14.62
C VAL A 473 7.19 -12.33 15.72
N TYR A 474 6.75 -11.47 16.63
CA TYR A 474 7.53 -10.95 17.75
C TYR A 474 6.75 -11.05 19.07
N TYR A 475 7.48 -11.22 20.17
CA TYR A 475 6.91 -11.41 21.51
C TYR A 475 7.64 -10.58 22.56
N CYS A 476 6.93 -10.02 23.52
CA CYS A 476 7.56 -9.31 24.64
C CYS A 476 8.10 -10.25 25.74
N CYS A 477 7.59 -11.49 25.82
CA CYS A 477 8.05 -12.51 26.75
C CYS A 477 7.76 -13.94 26.22
N LYS A 478 8.37 -14.95 26.85
CA LYS A 478 8.19 -16.37 26.48
C LYS A 478 6.78 -16.89 26.75
N ASP A 479 6.08 -16.36 27.76
CA ASP A 479 4.74 -16.84 28.10
C ASP A 479 3.72 -16.44 27.04
N HIS A 480 3.81 -15.21 26.53
CA HIS A 480 3.00 -14.79 25.39
C HIS A 480 3.32 -15.58 24.12
N GLN A 481 4.58 -15.96 23.91
CA GLN A 481 4.94 -16.87 22.83
C GLN A 481 4.26 -18.23 23.00
N LYS A 482 4.31 -18.85 24.19
CA LYS A 482 3.66 -20.14 24.47
C LYS A 482 2.15 -20.08 24.26
N GLU A 483 1.51 -19.00 24.70
CA GLU A 483 0.08 -18.79 24.55
C GLU A 483 -0.31 -18.63 23.06
N HIS A 484 0.38 -17.73 22.36
CA HIS A 484 0.15 -17.47 20.94
C HIS A 484 0.47 -18.67 20.04
N TRP A 485 1.41 -19.52 20.45
CA TRP A 485 1.82 -20.70 19.70
C TRP A 485 0.65 -21.64 19.38
N LYS A 486 -0.41 -21.64 20.21
CA LYS A 486 -1.63 -22.42 19.97
C LYS A 486 -2.26 -22.10 18.61
N TYR A 487 -2.19 -20.85 18.17
CA TYR A 487 -2.73 -20.33 16.91
C TYR A 487 -1.65 -20.33 15.81
N HIS A 488 -0.49 -19.73 16.11
CA HIS A 488 0.56 -19.48 15.13
C HIS A 488 1.28 -20.72 14.60
N LYS A 489 1.30 -21.84 15.34
CA LYS A 489 2.09 -23.02 14.97
C LYS A 489 1.80 -23.56 13.57
N ASN A 490 0.55 -23.44 13.10
CA ASN A 490 0.15 -23.96 11.78
C ASN A 490 0.80 -23.14 10.67
N PHE A 491 0.59 -21.82 10.67
CA PHE A 491 1.28 -20.90 9.76
C PHE A 491 2.80 -21.07 9.83
N CYS A 492 3.35 -21.04 11.05
CA CYS A 492 4.78 -21.13 11.28
C CYS A 492 5.39 -22.40 10.66
N ARG A 493 4.75 -23.56 10.86
CA ARG A 493 5.22 -24.84 10.29
C ARG A 493 5.07 -24.90 8.77
N ASN A 494 4.02 -24.30 8.24
CA ASN A 494 3.69 -24.36 6.81
C ASN A 494 4.58 -23.46 5.94
N CYS A 495 5.22 -22.43 6.49
CA CYS A 495 6.09 -21.55 5.70
C CYS A 495 7.24 -22.27 4.96
N TRP A 496 7.59 -23.52 5.28
CA TRP A 496 8.69 -24.24 4.60
C TRP A 496 8.27 -25.40 3.71
N LYS A 497 7.05 -25.92 3.90
CA LYS A 497 6.51 -26.94 3.00
C LYS A 497 6.30 -26.25 1.65
#